data_AF-A0A069DMK6-F1
#
_entry.id   AF-A0A069DMK6-F1
#
_cell.length_a   1.000
_cell.length_b   1.000
_cell.length_c   1.000
_cell.angle_alpha   90.00
_cell.angle_beta   90.00
_cell.angle_gamma   90.00
#
_symmetry.space_group_name_H-M   'P 1'
#
loop_
_entity.id
_entity.type
_entity.pdbx_description
1 polymer ?
#
loop_
_entity_poly.entity_id
_entity_poly.type
_entity_poly.pdbx_seq_one_letter_code
_entity_poly.pdbx_strand_id
1 'polypeptide(L)'
;MDQQKTYLPHFKTKFKNMPNDLLKVHVSGAISHGTQEVFMFLNGGQWSGDSNLTCNIITEVLLRMTKDKNTLPPVLYIQLDNCWSENKNQFVMAFCALLVGWRLVDKVRLSFLMVGHTHEDIDQTFSNISGSLK
;
A
#
# COMPACT_ATOMS: atom_id res chain seq x y z
N MET A 1 -5.93 -1.17 11.33
CA MET A 1 -6.31 -2.60 11.43
C MET A 1 -5.35 -3.31 12.37
N ASP A 2 -5.84 -4.17 13.27
CA ASP A 2 -4.97 -4.98 14.14
C ASP A 2 -4.23 -6.04 13.32
N GLN A 3 -2.90 -5.97 13.30
CA GLN A 3 -2.02 -6.85 12.51
C GLN A 3 -2.06 -8.31 12.94
N GLN A 4 -2.49 -8.62 14.15
CA GLN A 4 -2.61 -10.02 14.57
C GLN A 4 -3.69 -10.78 13.79
N LYS A 5 -4.67 -10.07 13.21
CA LYS A 5 -5.75 -10.68 12.42
C LYS A 5 -5.28 -11.23 11.07
N THR A 6 -4.15 -10.75 10.58
CA THR A 6 -3.62 -11.08 9.25
C THR A 6 -2.56 -12.18 9.29
N TYR A 7 -2.22 -12.70 10.47
CA TYR A 7 -1.24 -13.79 10.60
C TYR A 7 -1.75 -15.09 9.98
N LEU A 8 -0.82 -15.87 9.42
CA LEU A 8 -1.12 -17.11 8.73
C LEU A 8 -0.56 -18.34 9.46
N PRO A 9 -1.29 -19.48 9.47
CA PRO A 9 -2.68 -19.61 9.01
C PRO A 9 -3.66 -18.84 9.91
N HIS A 10 -4.69 -18.24 9.30
CA HIS A 10 -5.74 -17.53 10.03
C HIS A 10 -6.75 -18.53 10.59
N PHE A 11 -7.04 -18.45 11.89
CA PHE A 11 -8.02 -19.30 12.56
C PHE A 11 -9.21 -18.47 13.02
N LYS A 12 -10.40 -18.82 12.53
CA LYS A 12 -11.67 -18.20 12.94
C LYS A 12 -11.96 -18.38 14.44
N THR A 13 -11.57 -19.53 14.99
CA THR A 13 -11.70 -19.82 16.42
C THR A 13 -10.33 -19.78 17.06
N LYS A 14 -10.14 -18.92 18.07
CA LYS A 14 -8.91 -18.90 18.88
C LYS A 14 -8.99 -20.00 19.95
N PHE A 15 -7.98 -20.86 20.01
CA PHE A 15 -7.85 -21.90 21.04
C PHE A 15 -6.83 -21.49 22.10
N LYS A 16 -6.99 -22.01 23.32
CA LYS A 16 -6.10 -21.69 24.46
C LYS A 16 -4.64 -22.07 24.21
N ASN A 17 -4.39 -23.08 23.36
CA ASN A 17 -3.05 -23.58 22.98
C ASN A 17 -2.70 -23.26 21.53
N MET A 18 -3.05 -22.06 21.04
CA MET A 18 -2.63 -21.63 19.72
C MET A 18 -1.09 -21.53 19.64
N PRO A 19 -0.47 -22.01 18.55
CA PRO A 19 0.95 -21.81 18.34
C PRO A 19 1.28 -20.32 18.26
N ASN A 20 2.34 -19.89 18.93
CA ASN A 20 2.79 -18.49 18.91
C ASN A 20 3.58 -18.14 17.64
N ASP A 21 4.02 -19.15 16.89
CA ASP A 21 4.90 -19.01 15.72
C ASP A 21 4.09 -18.90 14.41
N LEU A 22 3.02 -18.11 14.44
CA LEU A 22 2.27 -17.81 13.21
C LEU A 22 3.11 -16.93 12.29
N LEU A 23 2.96 -17.14 10.98
CA LEU A 23 3.60 -16.29 9.98
C LEU A 23 3.00 -14.89 10.07
N LYS A 24 3.81 -13.92 10.45
CA LYS A 24 3.41 -12.51 10.50
C LYS A 24 3.27 -11.99 9.08
N VAL A 25 2.03 -11.67 8.70
CA VAL A 25 1.73 -11.07 7.41
C VAL A 25 1.05 -9.73 7.67
N HIS A 26 1.55 -8.71 7.00
CA HIS A 26 1.02 -7.36 7.00
C HIS A 26 0.22 -7.13 5.71
N VAL A 27 -0.85 -6.33 5.79
CA VAL A 27 -1.61 -5.92 4.61
C VAL A 27 -1.28 -4.46 4.34
N SER A 28 -0.83 -4.17 3.13
CA SER A 28 -0.68 -2.82 2.61
C SER A 28 -1.69 -2.60 1.49
N GLY A 29 -2.21 -1.40 1.36
CA GLY A 29 -3.29 -1.09 0.44
C GLY A 29 -2.93 0.10 -0.45
N ALA A 30 -3.51 0.12 -1.64
CA ALA A 30 -3.56 1.30 -2.49
C ALA A 30 -4.95 1.43 -3.13
N ILE A 31 -5.39 2.67 -3.35
CA ILE A 31 -6.62 2.96 -4.09
C ILE A 31 -6.24 3.72 -5.35
N SER A 32 -6.77 3.28 -6.48
CA SER A 32 -6.68 4.00 -7.75
C SER A 32 -8.04 4.63 -8.05
N HIS A 33 -8.20 5.91 -7.73
CA HIS A 33 -9.47 6.63 -7.98
C HIS A 33 -9.81 6.71 -9.48
N GLY A 34 -8.80 6.78 -10.35
CA GLY A 34 -8.99 6.84 -11.80
C GLY A 34 -9.48 5.54 -12.42
N THR A 35 -9.26 4.39 -11.76
CA THR A 35 -9.79 3.09 -12.19
C THR A 35 -10.90 2.55 -11.29
N GLN A 36 -11.16 3.21 -10.15
CA GLN A 36 -12.07 2.75 -9.08
C GLN A 36 -11.68 1.38 -8.51
N GLU A 37 -10.38 1.09 -8.48
CA GLU A 37 -9.86 -0.19 -8.00
C GLU A 37 -9.18 -0.02 -6.64
N VAL A 38 -9.31 -1.07 -5.83
CA VAL A 38 -8.66 -1.22 -4.54
C VAL A 38 -7.68 -2.37 -4.64
N PHE A 39 -6.42 -2.11 -4.32
CA PHE A 39 -5.35 -3.09 -4.30
C PHE A 39 -4.97 -3.41 -2.86
N MET A 40 -4.82 -4.69 -2.57
CA MET A 40 -4.40 -5.21 -1.26
C MET A 40 -3.23 -6.15 -1.46
N PHE A 41 -2.13 -5.85 -0.80
CA PHE A 41 -0.86 -6.57 -0.90
C PHE A 41 -0.55 -7.23 0.43
N LEU A 42 -0.21 -8.53 0.38
CA LEU A 42 0.26 -9.27 1.54
C LEU A 42 1.79 -9.18 1.62
N ASN A 43 2.29 -8.71 2.75
CA ASN A 43 3.73 -8.61 3.02
C ASN A 43 4.10 -9.52 4.20
N GLY A 44 4.87 -10.58 3.95
CA GLY A 44 5.38 -11.51 4.97
C GLY A 44 6.57 -10.99 5.78
N GLY A 45 6.77 -9.68 5.87
CA GLY A 45 7.91 -9.07 6.57
C GLY A 45 9.22 -9.12 5.79
N GLN A 46 9.15 -9.28 4.46
CA GLN A 46 10.34 -9.29 3.59
C GLN A 46 11.01 -7.91 3.48
N TRP A 47 10.22 -6.85 3.70
CA TRP A 47 10.65 -5.46 3.65
C TRP A 47 10.56 -4.89 5.06
N SER A 48 11.70 -4.51 5.63
CA SER A 48 11.80 -4.01 7.01
C SER A 48 11.34 -2.56 7.12
N GLY A 49 10.04 -2.30 6.87
CA GLY A 49 9.46 -0.95 7.01
C GLY A 49 10.23 0.13 6.26
N ASP A 50 10.68 -0.21 5.05
CA ASP A 50 11.51 0.66 4.21
C ASP A 50 10.74 1.15 2.98
N SER A 51 11.34 2.12 2.29
CA SER A 51 10.75 2.76 1.11
C SER A 51 10.51 1.82 -0.07
N ASN A 52 11.13 0.63 -0.07
CA ASN A 52 11.02 -0.32 -1.18
C ASN A 52 9.60 -0.85 -1.29
N LEU A 53 8.92 -1.09 -0.16
CA LEU A 53 7.53 -1.54 -0.17
C LEU A 53 6.63 -0.53 -0.90
N THR A 54 6.75 0.76 -0.57
CA THR A 54 5.97 1.83 -1.19
C THR A 54 6.25 1.93 -2.69
N CYS A 55 7.53 1.91 -3.09
CA CYS A 55 7.91 1.93 -4.50
C CYS A 55 7.38 0.70 -5.26
N ASN A 56 7.42 -0.48 -4.63
CA ASN A 56 6.92 -1.71 -5.24
C ASN A 56 5.40 -1.68 -5.42
N ILE A 57 4.65 -1.21 -4.42
CA ILE A 57 3.19 -1.03 -4.52
C ILE A 57 2.85 -0.07 -5.66
N ILE A 58 3.52 1.08 -5.76
CA ILE A 58 3.30 2.03 -6.86
C ILE A 58 3.59 1.35 -8.20
N THR A 59 4.68 0.60 -8.31
CA THR A 59 5.06 -0.11 -9.53
C THR A 59 4.00 -1.13 -9.96
N GLU A 60 3.54 -1.97 -9.03
CA GLU A 60 2.52 -3.00 -9.31
C GLU A 60 1.19 -2.39 -9.75
N VAL A 61 0.76 -1.30 -9.10
CA VAL A 61 -0.46 -0.58 -9.50
C VAL A 61 -0.32 -0.02 -10.92
N LEU A 62 0.80 0.63 -11.24
CA LEU A 62 1.06 1.15 -12.59
C LEU A 62 1.16 0.03 -13.64
N LEU A 63 1.77 -1.10 -13.29
CA LEU A 63 1.84 -2.27 -14.17
C LEU A 63 0.45 -2.86 -14.44
N ARG A 64 -0.42 -2.90 -13.43
CA ARG A 64 -1.80 -3.36 -13.62
C ARG A 64 -2.57 -2.42 -14.55
N MET A 65 -2.45 -1.11 -14.32
CA MET A 65 -3.07 -0.10 -15.17
C MET A 65 -2.61 -0.19 -16.63
N THR A 66 -1.32 -0.42 -16.88
CA THR A 66 -0.80 -0.60 -18.24
C THR A 66 -1.30 -1.89 -18.89
N LYS A 67 -1.41 -3.00 -18.16
CA LYS A 67 -1.97 -4.24 -18.72
C LYS A 67 -3.43 -4.10 -19.14
N ASP A 68 -4.23 -3.37 -18.37
CA ASP A 68 -5.68 -3.31 -18.60
C ASP A 68 -6.09 -2.19 -19.57
N LYS A 69 -5.40 -1.05 -19.56
CA LYS A 69 -5.73 0.14 -20.39
C LYS A 69 -4.70 0.48 -21.45
N ASN A 70 -3.59 -0.26 -21.51
CA ASN A 70 -2.45 -0.07 -22.42
C ASN A 70 -1.82 1.33 -22.40
N THR A 71 -2.12 2.16 -21.39
CA THR A 71 -1.63 3.54 -21.26
C THR A 71 -1.55 3.96 -19.79
N LEU A 72 -0.62 4.86 -19.47
CA LEU A 72 -0.55 5.58 -18.20
C LEU A 72 -1.04 7.03 -18.38
N PRO A 73 -1.62 7.66 -17.36
CA PRO A 73 -1.99 9.06 -17.43
C PRO A 73 -0.72 9.94 -17.52
N PRO A 74 -0.76 11.07 -18.25
CA PRO A 74 0.40 11.97 -18.36
C PRO A 74 0.76 12.61 -17.02
N VAL A 75 -0.22 12.80 -16.12
CA VAL A 75 0.01 13.32 -14.77
C VAL A 75 -0.45 12.29 -13.74
N LEU A 76 0.49 11.82 -12.92
CA LEU A 76 0.22 10.91 -11.83
C LEU A 76 0.08 11.68 -10.52
N TYR A 77 -1.02 11.45 -9.81
CA TYR A 77 -1.26 12.00 -8.47
C TYR A 77 -1.07 10.86 -7.48
N ILE A 78 -0.16 11.04 -6.52
CA ILE A 78 0.15 10.05 -5.50
C ILE A 78 -0.04 10.70 -4.14
N GLN A 79 -1.01 10.22 -3.38
CA GLN A 79 -1.22 10.60 -1.98
C GLN A 79 -0.68 9.49 -1.09
N LEU A 80 0.20 9.84 -0.16
CA LEU A 80 0.82 8.91 0.78
C LEU A 80 0.66 9.41 2.22
N ASP A 81 0.76 8.48 3.17
CA ASP A 81 0.87 8.85 4.58
C ASP A 81 2.20 9.58 4.86
N ASN A 82 2.20 10.46 5.86
CA ASN A 82 3.35 11.25 6.28
C ASN A 82 4.29 10.46 7.22
N CYS A 83 4.60 9.23 6.84
CA CYS A 83 5.57 8.36 7.51
C CYS A 83 6.96 8.59 6.92
N TRP A 84 7.90 9.13 7.71
CA TRP A 84 9.23 9.50 7.21
C TRP A 84 10.07 8.31 6.77
N SER A 85 9.95 7.14 7.41
CA SER A 85 10.78 5.97 7.11
C SER A 85 10.34 5.28 5.81
N GLU A 86 9.04 5.19 5.58
CA GLU A 86 8.46 4.40 4.48
C GLU A 86 8.07 5.27 3.28
N ASN A 87 7.28 6.32 3.52
CA ASN A 87 6.60 7.05 2.44
C ASN A 87 7.26 8.38 2.10
N LYS A 88 7.50 9.21 3.11
CA LYS A 88 8.04 10.56 2.95
C LYS A 88 9.55 10.56 3.15
N ASN A 89 10.25 10.03 2.16
CA ASN A 89 11.72 9.99 2.13
C ASN A 89 12.26 10.26 0.73
N GLN A 90 13.59 10.43 0.67
CA GLN A 90 14.33 10.67 -0.57
C GLN A 90 14.20 9.54 -1.59
N PHE A 91 13.98 8.29 -1.16
CA PHE A 91 13.92 7.14 -2.06
C PHE A 91 12.61 7.12 -2.85
N VAL A 92 11.46 7.36 -2.18
CA VAL A 92 10.16 7.49 -2.86
C VAL A 92 10.16 8.72 -3.79
N MET A 93 10.74 9.84 -3.35
CA MET A 93 10.87 11.03 -4.19
C MET A 93 11.76 10.79 -5.42
N ALA A 94 12.91 10.13 -5.25
CA ALA A 94 13.80 9.77 -6.35
C ALA A 94 13.14 8.78 -7.31
N PHE A 95 12.39 7.80 -6.78
CA PHE A 95 11.60 6.88 -7.59
C PHE A 95 10.56 7.61 -8.45
N CYS A 96 9.82 8.57 -7.88
CA CYS A 96 8.88 9.38 -8.65
C CYS A 96 9.59 10.24 -9.71
N ALA A 97 10.78 10.76 -9.41
CA ALA A 97 11.59 11.47 -10.40
C ALA A 97 12.06 10.55 -11.54
N LEU A 98 12.39 9.29 -11.25
CA LEU A 98 12.74 8.28 -12.26
C LEU A 98 11.57 7.99 -13.20
N LEU A 99 10.33 7.91 -12.70
CA LEU A 99 9.15 7.71 -13.55
C LEU A 99 9.02 8.83 -14.60
N VAL A 100 9.29 10.07 -14.21
CA VAL A 100 9.31 11.22 -15.13
C VAL A 100 10.53 11.17 -16.05
N GLY A 101 11.72 10.88 -15.51
CA GLY A 101 12.97 10.79 -16.26
C GLY A 101 12.94 9.73 -17.37
N TRP A 102 12.26 8.61 -17.12
CA TRP A 102 12.01 7.55 -18.09
C TRP A 102 10.86 7.83 -19.06
N ARG A 103 10.19 9.00 -18.92
CA ARG A 103 9.04 9.39 -19.74
C ARG A 103 7.89 8.39 -19.68
N LEU A 104 7.72 7.71 -18.53
CA LEU A 104 6.54 6.90 -18.28
C LEU A 104 5.31 7.77 -18.00
N VAL A 105 5.55 8.94 -17.39
CA VAL A 105 4.58 10.00 -17.14
C VAL A 105 5.27 11.35 -17.33
N ASP A 106 4.52 12.41 -17.65
CA ASP A 106 5.08 13.76 -17.83
C ASP A 106 5.30 14.47 -16.49
N LYS A 107 4.48 14.16 -15.49
CA LYS A 107 4.55 14.79 -14.16
C LYS A 107 4.01 13.88 -13.07
N VAL A 108 4.69 13.87 -11.93
CA VAL A 108 4.17 13.31 -10.68
C VAL A 108 3.84 14.43 -9.70
N ARG A 109 2.66 14.38 -9.08
CA ARG A 109 2.28 15.22 -7.94
C ARG A 109 2.19 14.34 -6.70
N LEU A 110 3.18 14.46 -5.83
CA LEU A 110 3.21 13.82 -4.52
C LEU A 110 2.52 14.72 -3.50
N SER A 111 1.53 14.18 -2.79
CA SER A 111 0.91 14.78 -1.61
C SER A 111 1.09 13.87 -0.40
N PHE A 112 1.23 14.49 0.77
CA PHE A 112 1.33 13.78 2.04
C PHE A 112 0.21 14.24 2.97
N LEU A 113 -0.34 13.31 3.73
CA LEU A 113 -1.37 13.61 4.72
C LEU A 113 -0.83 14.55 5.81
N MET A 114 -1.70 15.43 6.32
CA MET A 114 -1.33 16.28 7.44
C MET A 114 -1.12 15.44 8.71
N VAL A 115 -0.23 15.90 9.60
CA VAL A 115 -0.09 15.28 10.92
C VAL A 115 -1.41 15.46 11.68
N GLY A 116 -1.95 14.38 12.24
CA GLY A 116 -3.21 14.40 12.96
C GLY A 116 -4.46 14.28 12.08
N HIS A 117 -4.31 13.88 10.80
CA HIS A 117 -5.46 13.39 10.03
C HIS A 117 -6.09 12.19 10.77
N THR A 118 -7.41 12.08 10.73
CA THR A 118 -8.14 11.05 11.49
C THR A 118 -8.30 9.77 10.69
N HIS A 119 -8.94 9.85 9.52
CA HIS A 119 -9.19 8.70 8.65
C HIS A 119 -9.21 9.11 7.19
N GLU A 120 -8.60 8.26 6.35
CA GLU A 120 -8.70 8.32 4.90
C GLU A 120 -9.65 7.24 4.36
N ASP A 121 -10.01 7.36 3.08
CA ASP A 121 -10.83 6.38 2.37
C ASP A 121 -10.28 4.94 2.43
N ILE A 122 -8.96 4.79 2.43
CA ILE A 122 -8.31 3.49 2.55
C ILE A 122 -8.46 2.85 3.92
N ASP A 123 -8.56 3.66 4.99
CA ASP A 123 -8.78 3.16 6.35
C ASP A 123 -10.15 2.48 6.48
N GLN A 124 -11.16 3.02 5.82
CA GLN A 124 -12.48 2.40 5.77
C GLN A 124 -12.41 1.02 5.11
N THR A 125 -11.61 0.89 4.07
CA THR A 125 -11.41 -0.38 3.37
C THR A 125 -10.74 -1.43 4.27
N PHE A 126 -9.71 -1.03 5.01
CA PHE A 126 -9.08 -1.91 6.00
C PHE A 126 -10.03 -2.29 7.14
N SER A 127 -10.93 -1.40 7.55
CA SER A 127 -11.96 -1.68 8.55
C SER A 127 -12.90 -2.79 8.08
N ASN A 128 -13.36 -2.73 6.83
CA ASN A 128 -14.23 -3.76 6.23
C ASN A 128 -13.54 -5.12 6.21
N ILE A 129 -12.28 -5.19 5.74
CA ILE A 129 -11.49 -6.42 5.74
C ILE A 129 -11.33 -6.96 7.16
N SER A 130 -11.02 -6.10 8.12
CA SER A 130 -10.90 -6.49 9.52
C SER A 130 -12.21 -7.00 10.12
N GLY A 131 -13.36 -6.55 9.63
CA GLY A 131 -14.68 -7.03 10.04
C GLY A 131 -14.99 -8.42 9.52
N SER A 132 -14.54 -8.73 8.29
CA SER A 132 -14.70 -10.05 7.67
C SER A 132 -13.76 -11.11 8.25
N LEU A 133 -12.57 -10.72 8.74
CA LEU A 133 -11.59 -11.60 9.40
C LEU A 133 -11.89 -11.84 10.90
N LYS A 134 -13.16 -11.82 11.30
CA LYS A 134 -13.61 -12.10 12.67
C LYS A 134 -13.84 -13.59 12.92
#